data_AF-A0A957WH98-F1
#
_entry.id   AF-A0A957WH98-F1
#
_cell.length_a   1.000
_cell.length_b   1.000
_cell.length_c   1.000
_cell.angle_alpha   90.00
_cell.angle_beta   90.00
_cell.angle_gamma   90.00
#
_symmetry.space_group_name_H-M   'P 1'
#
loop_
_entity.id
_entity.type
_entity.pdbx_description
1 polymer ?
#
loop_
_entity_poly.entity_id
_entity_poly.type
_entity_poly.pdbx_seq_one_letter_code
_entity_poly.pdbx_strand_id
1 'polypeptide(L)'
;SRSLLHNLRTLTIEENNATMWADGGLLWILWGFSVTLGSILAAIGAFMYVKTKSVFSWLTGIGVLGVVFAMLLVWGRVYNATLFGIGGTIILVSFFAIVWIWMKTYAALDMPQKIAGSFKLIGYIFWIQASWFLCGETAKMHLKAFEGSSVPSPIEIMVFLVLGWLFVLMGEYKSMYSSSDF
;
A
#
# COMPACT_ATOMS: atom_id res chain seq x y z
N SER A 1 -16.52 -23.51 -27.11
CA SER A 1 -15.87 -22.45 -26.30
C SER A 1 -16.05 -22.74 -24.81
N ARG A 2 -15.17 -23.57 -24.24
CA ARG A 2 -15.23 -24.01 -22.83
C ARG A 2 -13.97 -23.64 -22.03
N SER A 3 -13.19 -22.64 -22.49
CA SER A 3 -11.84 -22.36 -21.96
C SER A 3 -11.68 -21.02 -21.22
N LEU A 4 -12.73 -20.20 -21.08
CA LEU A 4 -12.60 -18.86 -20.46
C LEU A 4 -12.81 -18.84 -18.93
N LEU A 5 -13.14 -19.98 -18.31
CA LEU A 5 -13.45 -20.08 -16.88
C LEU A 5 -12.71 -21.24 -16.18
N HIS A 6 -11.56 -21.67 -16.71
CA HIS A 6 -10.65 -22.46 -15.89
C HIS A 6 -10.06 -21.52 -14.84
N ASN A 7 -10.35 -21.77 -13.56
CA ASN A 7 -9.90 -20.93 -12.47
C ASN A 7 -8.37 -20.96 -12.41
N LEU A 8 -7.70 -19.80 -12.34
CA LEU A 8 -6.25 -19.71 -12.15
C LEU A 8 -5.77 -20.52 -10.93
N ARG A 9 -6.66 -20.77 -9.97
CA ARG A 9 -6.42 -21.64 -8.80
C ARG A 9 -6.08 -23.09 -9.16
N THR A 10 -6.52 -23.60 -10.31
CA THR A 10 -6.42 -25.03 -10.66
C THR A 10 -5.57 -25.31 -11.90
N LEU A 11 -5.02 -24.27 -12.54
CA LEU A 11 -4.18 -24.42 -13.73
C LEU A 11 -2.73 -24.73 -13.32
N THR A 12 -2.06 -25.62 -14.06
CA THR A 12 -0.60 -25.74 -13.97
C THR A 12 0.09 -24.53 -14.63
N ILE A 13 1.40 -24.36 -14.40
CA ILE A 13 2.18 -23.29 -15.05
C ILE A 13 2.14 -23.44 -16.57
N GLU A 14 2.26 -24.66 -17.08
CA GLU A 14 2.23 -24.96 -18.51
C GLU A 14 0.88 -24.60 -19.13
N GLU A 15 -0.22 -24.91 -18.42
CA GLU A 15 -1.56 -24.54 -18.86
C GLU A 15 -1.78 -23.02 -18.80
N ASN A 16 -1.30 -22.35 -17.74
CA ASN A 16 -1.37 -20.89 -17.63
C ASN A 16 -0.64 -20.19 -18.78
N ASN A 17 0.54 -20.71 -19.18
CA ASN A 17 1.33 -20.18 -20.28
C ASN A 17 0.62 -20.29 -21.65
N ALA A 18 -0.36 -21.18 -21.79
CA ALA A 18 -1.20 -21.27 -22.98
C ALA A 18 -2.40 -20.29 -22.96
N THR A 19 -2.58 -19.52 -21.88
CA THR A 19 -3.67 -18.55 -21.75
C THR A 19 -3.21 -17.11 -21.96
N MET A 20 -4.16 -16.19 -22.04
CA MET A 20 -3.90 -14.74 -22.05
C MET A 20 -3.26 -14.21 -20.74
N TRP A 21 -3.24 -15.03 -19.68
CA TRP A 21 -2.63 -14.74 -18.37
C TRP A 21 -1.22 -15.35 -18.21
N ALA A 22 -0.61 -15.80 -19.31
CA ALA A 22 0.77 -16.30 -19.31
C ALA A 22 1.73 -15.33 -18.60
N ASP A 23 2.64 -15.89 -17.80
CA ASP A 23 3.65 -15.09 -17.10
C ASP A 23 4.51 -14.33 -18.12
N GLY A 24 4.64 -13.02 -17.93
CA GLY A 24 5.32 -12.13 -18.88
C GLY A 24 4.50 -11.71 -20.10
N GLY A 25 3.25 -12.17 -20.23
CA GLY A 25 2.31 -11.70 -21.26
C GLY A 25 1.81 -10.26 -21.00
N LEU A 26 1.24 -9.63 -22.04
CA LEU A 26 0.79 -8.23 -21.98
C LEU A 26 -0.20 -7.96 -20.84
N LEU A 27 -1.20 -8.83 -20.63
CA LEU A 27 -2.19 -8.64 -19.57
C LEU A 27 -1.61 -8.83 -18.17
N TRP A 28 -0.67 -9.76 -18.02
CA TRP A 28 0.05 -9.95 -16.76
C TRP A 28 0.87 -8.71 -16.40
N ILE A 29 1.56 -8.13 -17.40
CA ILE A 29 2.31 -6.88 -17.27
C ILE A 29 1.36 -5.72 -16.93
N LEU A 30 0.28 -5.53 -17.69
CA LEU A 30 -0.71 -4.47 -17.43
C LEU A 30 -1.33 -4.58 -16.04
N TRP A 31 -1.67 -5.80 -15.61
CA TRP A 31 -2.16 -6.04 -14.26
C TRP A 31 -1.11 -5.68 -13.21
N GLY A 32 0.14 -6.15 -13.37
CA GLY A 32 1.24 -5.86 -12.45
C GLY A 32 1.59 -4.37 -12.34
N PHE A 33 1.46 -3.60 -13.42
CA PHE A 33 1.72 -2.16 -13.43
C PHE A 33 0.48 -1.28 -13.18
N SER A 34 -0.73 -1.86 -13.11
CA SER A 34 -1.98 -1.11 -13.00
C SER A 34 -1.98 -0.13 -11.82
N VAL A 35 -1.50 -0.58 -10.65
CA VAL A 35 -1.44 0.24 -9.42
C VAL A 35 -0.42 1.36 -9.56
N THR A 36 0.77 1.09 -10.13
CA THR A 36 1.81 2.10 -10.35
C THR A 36 1.35 3.16 -11.36
N LEU A 37 0.74 2.73 -12.46
CA LEU A 37 0.21 3.66 -13.47
C LEU A 37 -0.94 4.49 -12.89
N GLY A 38 -1.86 3.84 -12.16
CA GLY A 38 -2.98 4.52 -11.50
C GLY A 38 -2.50 5.57 -10.48
N SER A 39 -1.48 5.27 -9.68
CA SER A 39 -0.95 6.22 -8.70
C SER A 39 -0.22 7.40 -9.35
N ILE A 40 0.54 7.17 -10.43
CA ILE A 40 1.16 8.24 -11.23
C ILE A 40 0.07 9.16 -11.83
N LEU A 41 -0.97 8.58 -12.42
CA LEU A 41 -2.08 9.35 -12.99
C LEU A 41 -2.83 10.15 -11.93
N ALA A 42 -3.10 9.56 -10.76
CA ALA A 42 -3.71 10.27 -9.64
C ALA A 42 -2.86 11.45 -9.15
N ALA A 43 -1.54 11.26 -9.05
CA ALA A 43 -0.62 12.32 -8.68
C ALA A 43 -0.63 13.47 -9.70
N ILE A 44 -0.58 13.16 -11.00
CA ILE A 44 -0.68 14.17 -12.08
C ILE A 44 -2.02 14.90 -12.02
N GLY A 45 -3.13 14.19 -11.82
CA GLY A 45 -4.46 14.79 -11.70
C GLY A 45 -4.56 15.75 -10.50
N ALA A 46 -4.05 15.34 -9.34
CA ALA A 46 -3.97 16.21 -8.17
C ALA A 46 -3.13 17.46 -8.45
N PHE A 47 -2.04 17.32 -9.22
CA PHE A 47 -1.19 18.44 -9.62
C PHE A 47 -1.86 19.45 -10.54
N MET A 48 -2.60 18.96 -11.51
CA MET A 48 -3.33 19.84 -12.43
C MET A 48 -4.46 20.58 -11.72
N TYR A 49 -5.09 19.93 -10.73
CA TYR A 49 -6.19 20.51 -9.97
C TYR A 49 -5.74 21.61 -8.99
N VAL A 50 -4.70 21.34 -8.22
CA VAL A 50 -4.18 22.33 -7.25
C VAL A 50 -3.18 23.21 -7.98
N LYS A 51 -3.51 24.49 -8.24
CA LYS A 51 -2.57 25.50 -8.76
C LYS A 51 -1.45 25.78 -7.73
N THR A 52 -0.56 24.82 -7.52
CA THR A 52 0.44 24.85 -6.44
C THR A 52 1.65 25.72 -6.79
N LYS A 53 2.34 26.22 -5.76
CA LYS A 53 3.68 26.80 -5.93
C LYS A 53 4.65 25.70 -6.36
N SER A 54 5.59 26.03 -7.27
CA SER A 54 6.55 25.09 -7.88
C SER A 54 7.28 24.16 -6.89
N VAL A 55 7.47 24.59 -5.63
CA VAL A 55 8.13 23.79 -4.58
C VAL A 55 7.34 22.54 -4.21
N PHE A 56 6.01 22.63 -4.11
CA PHE A 56 5.16 21.46 -3.81
C PHE A 56 5.13 20.48 -4.98
N SER A 57 5.18 21.00 -6.21
CA SER A 57 5.32 20.17 -7.42
C SER A 57 6.62 19.40 -7.48
N TRP A 58 7.73 20.04 -7.08
CA TRP A 58 9.02 19.39 -7.00
C TRP A 58 9.07 18.27 -5.96
N LEU A 59 8.49 18.47 -4.77
CA LEU A 59 8.50 17.48 -3.69
C LEU A 59 7.76 16.19 -4.05
N THR A 60 6.57 16.28 -4.64
CA THR A 60 5.87 15.07 -5.07
C THR A 60 6.50 14.46 -6.32
N GLY A 61 7.06 15.27 -7.22
CA GLY A 61 7.85 14.76 -8.34
C GLY A 61 9.03 13.90 -7.88
N ILE A 62 9.80 14.39 -6.90
CA ILE A 62 10.84 13.61 -6.21
C ILE A 62 10.25 12.36 -5.57
N GLY A 63 9.11 12.47 -4.89
CA GLY A 63 8.44 11.32 -4.27
C GLY A 63 8.09 10.22 -5.27
N VAL A 64 7.48 10.57 -6.40
CA VAL A 64 7.13 9.64 -7.48
C VAL A 64 8.39 9.00 -8.08
N LEU A 65 9.42 9.80 -8.39
CA LEU A 65 10.70 9.29 -8.89
C LEU A 65 11.38 8.36 -7.88
N GLY A 66 11.29 8.66 -6.58
CA GLY A 66 11.79 7.83 -5.50
C GLY A 66 11.12 6.46 -5.47
N VAL A 67 9.79 6.40 -5.64
CA VAL A 67 9.05 5.12 -5.74
C VAL A 67 9.53 4.30 -6.94
N VAL A 68 9.64 4.92 -8.12
CA VAL A 68 10.11 4.24 -9.34
C VAL A 68 11.53 3.72 -9.15
N PHE A 69 12.43 4.53 -8.62
CA PHE A 69 13.82 4.15 -8.36
C PHE A 69 13.92 3.00 -7.35
N ALA A 70 13.14 3.05 -6.27
CA ALA A 70 13.07 1.97 -5.29
C ALA A 70 12.58 0.65 -5.92
N MET A 71 11.57 0.71 -6.81
CA MET A 71 11.11 -0.47 -7.55
C MET A 71 12.23 -1.09 -8.41
N LEU A 72 13.04 -0.26 -9.07
CA LEU A 72 14.17 -0.74 -9.88
C LEU A 72 15.25 -1.40 -9.03
N LEU A 73 15.54 -0.85 -7.84
CA LEU A 73 16.54 -1.41 -6.93
C LEU A 73 16.14 -2.78 -6.36
N VAL A 74 14.84 -3.00 -6.12
CA VAL A 74 14.33 -4.23 -5.47
C VAL A 74 13.89 -5.29 -6.50
N TRP A 75 14.10 -5.05 -7.80
CA TRP A 75 13.66 -5.93 -8.88
C TRP A 75 14.26 -7.34 -8.82
N GLY A 76 15.39 -7.52 -8.12
CA GLY A 76 16.03 -8.82 -7.97
C GLY A 76 15.14 -9.90 -7.36
N ARG A 77 14.02 -9.56 -6.68
CA ARG A 77 13.06 -10.48 -6.04
C ARG A 77 13.70 -11.59 -5.17
N VAL A 78 14.96 -11.41 -4.76
CA VAL A 78 15.65 -12.33 -3.87
C VAL A 78 15.33 -11.92 -2.44
N TYR A 79 14.89 -12.89 -1.63
CA TYR A 79 14.65 -12.67 -0.21
C TYR A 79 15.94 -12.24 0.51
N ASN A 80 15.85 -11.15 1.28
CA ASN A 80 16.96 -10.62 2.06
C ASN A 80 16.48 -10.35 3.49
N ALA A 81 16.87 -11.22 4.43
CA ALA A 81 16.46 -11.13 5.83
C ALA A 81 16.88 -9.81 6.49
N THR A 82 18.05 -9.26 6.14
CA THR A 82 18.55 -7.99 6.68
C THR A 82 17.68 -6.82 6.24
N LEU A 83 17.27 -6.78 4.98
CA LEU A 83 16.37 -5.75 4.46
C LEU A 83 15.00 -5.80 5.15
N PHE A 84 14.44 -6.99 5.35
CA PHE A 84 13.17 -7.18 6.06
C PHE A 84 13.28 -6.74 7.54
N GLY A 85 14.39 -7.06 8.21
CA GLY A 85 14.65 -6.63 9.58
C GLY A 85 14.74 -5.11 9.73
N ILE A 86 15.65 -4.47 8.97
CA ILE A 86 15.85 -3.02 9.00
C ILE A 86 14.58 -2.30 8.55
N GLY A 87 13.95 -2.76 7.46
CA GLY A 87 12.70 -2.19 6.95
C GLY A 87 11.58 -2.25 7.97
N GLY A 88 11.40 -3.40 8.66
CA GLY A 88 10.43 -3.54 9.74
C GLY A 88 10.68 -2.57 10.89
N THR A 89 11.94 -2.40 11.32
CA THR A 89 12.30 -1.42 12.35
C THR A 89 11.98 0.02 11.93
N ILE A 90 12.30 0.41 10.69
CA ILE A 90 12.00 1.75 10.16
C ILE A 90 10.49 2.00 10.13
N ILE A 91 9.70 1.03 9.66
CA ILE A 91 8.24 1.12 9.63
C ILE A 91 7.69 1.34 11.05
N LEU A 92 8.15 0.54 12.02
CA LEU A 92 7.67 0.62 13.40
C LEU A 92 8.03 1.94 14.08
N VAL A 93 9.28 2.41 13.92
CA VAL A 93 9.72 3.71 14.46
C VAL A 93 8.93 4.85 13.83
N SER A 94 8.69 4.78 12.51
CA SER A 94 7.88 5.78 11.79
C SER A 94 6.45 5.80 12.30
N PHE A 95 5.83 4.63 12.53
CA PHE A 95 4.50 4.53 13.12
C PHE A 95 4.45 5.17 14.52
N PHE A 96 5.40 4.85 15.41
CA PHE A 96 5.45 5.48 16.73
C PHE A 96 5.66 7.00 16.66
N ALA A 97 6.50 7.48 15.74
CA ALA A 97 6.69 8.91 15.51
C ALA A 97 5.39 9.59 15.04
N ILE A 98 4.64 8.96 14.12
CA ILE A 98 3.33 9.46 13.66
C ILE A 98 2.34 9.52 14.82
N VAL A 99 2.23 8.46 15.63
CA VAL A 99 1.35 8.42 16.81
C VAL A 99 1.75 9.49 17.82
N TRP A 100 3.05 9.66 18.07
CA TRP A 100 3.57 10.68 18.98
C TRP A 100 3.24 12.10 18.52
N ILE A 101 3.48 12.41 17.25
CA ILE A 101 3.12 13.70 16.65
C ILE A 101 1.62 13.91 16.75
N TRP A 102 0.82 12.90 16.40
CA TRP A 102 -0.63 12.97 16.50
C TRP A 102 -1.10 13.26 17.92
N MET A 103 -0.55 12.61 18.95
CA MET A 103 -0.90 12.88 20.35
C MET A 103 -0.62 14.32 20.75
N LYS A 104 0.52 14.88 20.33
CA LYS A 104 0.86 16.29 20.59
C LYS A 104 -0.10 17.25 19.90
N THR A 105 -0.43 16.98 18.64
CA THR A 105 -1.37 17.83 17.89
C THR A 105 -2.79 17.69 18.43
N TYR A 106 -3.21 16.49 18.82
CA TYR A 106 -4.56 16.20 19.31
C TYR A 106 -4.97 17.06 20.50
N ALA A 107 -4.04 17.36 21.42
CA ALA A 107 -4.32 18.21 22.58
C ALA A 107 -4.76 19.63 22.18
N ALA A 108 -4.30 20.14 21.02
CA ALA A 108 -4.54 21.50 20.55
C ALA A 108 -5.70 21.62 19.54
N LEU A 109 -6.33 20.51 19.12
CA LEU A 109 -7.37 20.52 18.09
C LEU A 109 -8.79 20.72 18.65
N ASP A 110 -9.64 21.33 17.85
CA ASP A 110 -11.08 21.42 18.12
C ASP A 110 -11.79 20.07 17.94
N MET A 111 -12.96 19.88 18.55
CA MET A 111 -13.70 18.61 18.52
C MET A 111 -13.94 18.04 17.10
N PRO A 112 -14.31 18.82 16.07
CA PRO A 112 -14.47 18.30 14.72
C PRO A 112 -13.15 17.78 14.12
N GLN A 113 -12.06 18.49 14.34
CA GLN A 113 -10.71 18.11 13.89
C GLN A 113 -10.18 16.90 14.67
N LYS A 114 -10.50 16.76 15.95
CA LYS A 114 -10.20 15.56 16.76
C LYS A 114 -10.88 14.34 16.19
N ILE A 115 -12.15 14.44 15.79
CA ILE A 115 -12.88 13.32 15.17
C ILE A 115 -12.19 12.93 13.85
N ALA A 116 -11.93 13.89 12.96
CA ALA A 116 -11.23 13.64 11.69
C ALA A 116 -9.85 13.00 11.92
N GLY A 117 -9.08 13.52 12.88
CA GLY A 117 -7.78 13.00 13.28
C GLY A 117 -7.84 11.56 13.80
N SER A 118 -8.86 11.21 14.58
CA SER A 118 -9.07 9.84 15.08
C SER A 118 -9.35 8.85 13.96
N PHE A 119 -10.14 9.22 12.94
CA PHE A 119 -10.37 8.38 11.76
C PHE A 119 -9.05 8.08 11.02
N LYS A 120 -8.21 9.10 10.81
CA LYS A 120 -6.90 8.91 10.17
C LYS A 120 -5.99 7.99 11.00
N LEU A 121 -5.95 8.17 12.32
CA LEU A 121 -5.16 7.32 13.23
C LEU A 121 -5.62 5.85 13.18
N ILE A 122 -6.93 5.59 13.21
CA ILE A 122 -7.47 4.24 13.07
C ILE A 122 -7.04 3.63 11.72
N GLY A 123 -7.06 4.43 10.65
CA GLY A 123 -6.57 4.00 9.34
C GLY A 123 -5.10 3.58 9.37
N TYR A 124 -4.23 4.35 10.03
CA TYR A 124 -2.82 4.00 10.21
C TYR A 124 -2.62 2.73 11.04
N ILE A 125 -3.45 2.49 12.07
CA ILE A 125 -3.43 1.25 12.84
C ILE A 125 -3.74 0.05 11.92
N PHE A 126 -4.73 0.17 11.04
CA PHE A 126 -5.02 -0.88 10.08
C PHE A 126 -3.87 -1.12 9.09
N TRP A 127 -3.20 -0.08 8.61
CA TRP A 127 -2.05 -0.23 7.70
C TRP A 127 -0.81 -0.84 8.37
N ILE A 128 -0.54 -0.54 9.64
CA ILE A 128 0.58 -1.20 10.33
C ILE A 128 0.30 -2.69 10.53
N GLN A 129 -0.95 -3.08 10.81
CA GLN A 129 -1.34 -4.49 10.86
C GLN A 129 -1.21 -5.15 9.47
N ALA A 130 -1.68 -4.50 8.41
CA ALA A 130 -1.50 -5.00 7.04
C ALA A 130 -0.02 -5.18 6.69
N SER A 131 0.83 -4.22 7.07
CA SER A 131 2.29 -4.27 6.85
C SER A 131 2.92 -5.43 7.61
N TRP A 132 2.51 -5.68 8.85
CA TRP A 132 2.95 -6.83 9.64
C TRP A 132 2.62 -8.15 8.94
N PHE A 133 1.37 -8.36 8.53
CA PHE A 133 0.97 -9.59 7.85
C PHE A 133 1.66 -9.73 6.49
N LEU A 134 1.76 -8.65 5.71
CA LEU A 134 2.47 -8.66 4.43
C LEU A 134 3.92 -9.07 4.61
N CYS A 135 4.68 -8.38 5.46
CA CYS A 135 6.10 -8.64 5.63
C CYS A 135 6.37 -9.98 6.33
N GLY A 136 5.58 -10.31 7.36
CA GLY A 136 5.75 -11.54 8.15
C GLY A 136 5.40 -12.80 7.36
N GLU A 137 4.22 -12.84 6.74
CA GLU A 137 3.76 -14.03 6.01
C GLU A 137 4.55 -14.24 4.71
N THR A 138 4.95 -13.18 4.01
CA THR A 138 5.81 -13.33 2.82
C THR A 138 7.24 -13.75 3.20
N ALA A 139 7.82 -13.21 4.27
CA ALA A 139 9.13 -13.65 4.74
C ALA A 139 9.12 -15.12 5.15
N LYS A 140 8.05 -15.58 5.81
CA LYS A 140 7.87 -16.97 6.25
C LYS A 140 8.00 -17.97 5.10
N MET A 141 7.51 -17.63 3.91
CA MET A 141 7.60 -18.48 2.70
C MET A 141 9.04 -18.73 2.24
N HIS A 142 10.00 -17.89 2.64
CA HIS A 142 11.41 -18.03 2.28
C HIS A 142 12.27 -18.71 3.36
N LEU A 143 11.69 -19.06 4.50
CA LEU A 143 12.40 -19.68 5.62
C LEU A 143 12.20 -21.19 5.62
N LYS A 144 13.30 -21.96 5.60
CA LYS A 144 13.28 -23.44 5.63
C LYS A 144 12.47 -24.02 6.79
N ALA A 145 12.40 -23.32 7.92
CA ALA A 145 11.65 -23.76 9.10
C ALA A 145 10.14 -23.93 8.84
N PHE A 146 9.61 -23.31 7.78
CA PHE A 146 8.19 -23.35 7.43
C PHE A 146 7.93 -24.06 6.08
N GLU A 147 8.94 -24.75 5.54
CA GLU A 147 8.81 -25.53 4.33
C GLU A 147 7.75 -26.64 4.53
N GLY A 148 6.79 -26.73 3.61
CA GLY A 148 5.65 -27.67 3.71
C GLY A 148 4.46 -27.17 4.53
N SER A 149 4.54 -25.98 5.14
CA SER A 149 3.37 -25.33 5.73
C SER A 149 2.42 -24.81 4.65
N SER A 150 1.12 -24.75 4.96
CA SER A 150 0.12 -24.21 4.05
C SER A 150 0.39 -22.74 3.74
N VAL A 151 0.25 -22.35 2.47
CA VAL A 151 0.37 -20.94 2.05
C VAL A 151 -0.69 -20.12 2.80
N PRO A 152 -0.29 -19.06 3.53
CA PRO A 152 -1.22 -18.22 4.27
C PRO A 152 -2.18 -17.52 3.32
N SER A 153 -3.44 -17.41 3.75
CA SER A 153 -4.47 -16.70 2.99
C SER A 153 -4.21 -15.19 3.03
N PRO A 154 -4.34 -14.47 1.91
CA PRO A 154 -4.15 -13.00 1.90
C PRO A 154 -5.41 -12.23 2.38
N ILE A 155 -6.41 -12.92 2.93
CA ILE A 155 -7.70 -12.31 3.29
C ILE A 155 -7.52 -11.25 4.37
N GLU A 156 -6.75 -11.53 5.43
CA GLU A 156 -6.47 -10.59 6.52
C GLU A 156 -5.80 -9.32 6.00
N ILE A 157 -4.83 -9.47 5.09
CA ILE A 157 -4.13 -8.36 4.45
C ILE A 157 -5.13 -7.49 3.69
N MET A 158 -6.01 -8.09 2.89
CA MET A 158 -7.00 -7.32 2.13
C MET A 158 -8.00 -6.59 3.03
N VAL A 159 -8.51 -7.26 4.07
CA VAL A 159 -9.44 -6.64 5.02
C VAL A 159 -8.80 -5.43 5.70
N PHE A 160 -7.57 -5.58 6.20
CA PHE A 160 -6.87 -4.47 6.86
C PHE A 160 -6.50 -3.34 5.91
N LEU A 161 -6.08 -3.63 4.67
CA LEU A 161 -5.82 -2.58 3.68
C LEU A 161 -7.09 -1.80 3.34
N VAL A 162 -8.19 -2.49 3.05
CA VAL A 162 -9.48 -1.85 2.71
C VAL A 162 -9.96 -0.98 3.86
N LEU A 163 -9.98 -1.51 5.08
CA LEU A 163 -10.38 -0.73 6.25
C LEU A 163 -9.45 0.46 6.47
N GLY A 164 -8.13 0.27 6.36
CA GLY A 164 -7.16 1.35 6.49
C GLY A 164 -7.44 2.51 5.53
N TRP A 165 -7.62 2.21 4.24
CA TRP A 165 -7.96 3.22 3.23
C TRP A 165 -9.32 3.88 3.49
N LEU A 166 -10.34 3.12 3.88
CA LEU A 166 -11.67 3.65 4.20
C LEU A 166 -11.61 4.63 5.39
N PHE A 167 -10.89 4.27 6.46
CA PHE A 167 -10.75 5.11 7.65
C PHE A 167 -9.97 6.40 7.35
N VAL A 168 -8.89 6.33 6.58
CA VAL A 168 -8.17 7.54 6.13
C VAL A 168 -9.06 8.42 5.26
N LEU A 169 -9.79 7.85 4.30
CA LEU A 169 -10.72 8.59 3.44
C LEU A 169 -11.81 9.30 4.25
N MET A 170 -12.42 8.62 5.23
CA MET A 170 -13.39 9.23 6.14
C MET A 170 -12.77 10.37 6.94
N GLY A 171 -11.53 10.22 7.38
CA GLY A 171 -10.78 11.26 8.07
C GLY A 171 -10.52 12.49 7.21
N GLU A 172 -10.13 12.31 5.94
CA GLU A 172 -9.96 13.42 4.99
C GLU A 172 -11.30 14.12 4.70
N TYR A 173 -12.35 13.35 4.42
CA TYR A 173 -13.68 13.89 4.14
C TYR A 173 -14.22 14.76 5.29
N LYS A 174 -14.07 14.29 6.54
CA LYS A 174 -14.49 15.06 7.72
C LYS A 174 -13.63 16.29 7.95
N SER A 175 -12.35 16.22 7.65
CA SER A 175 -11.45 17.38 7.75
C SER A 175 -11.88 18.49 6.79
N MET A 176 -12.31 18.16 5.57
CA MET A 176 -12.81 19.14 4.60
C MET A 176 -14.07 19.84 5.08
N TYR A 177 -15.06 19.08 5.56
CA TYR A 177 -16.32 19.66 6.04
C TYR A 177 -16.12 20.56 7.27
N SER A 178 -15.19 20.19 8.15
CA SER A 178 -14.87 20.99 9.34
C SER A 178 -14.13 22.29 9.01
N SER A 179 -13.57 22.42 7.81
CA SER A 179 -12.89 23.64 7.33
C SER A 179 -13.80 24.56 6.53
N SER A 180 -14.98 24.11 6.09
CA SER A 180 -15.96 24.92 5.34
C SER A 180 -16.99 25.64 6.23
N ASP A 181 -16.99 25.38 7.54
CA ASP A 181 -17.85 26.04 8.52
C ASP A 181 -17.23 27.36 9.09
N PHE A 182 -16.19 27.89 8.43
CA PHE A 182 -15.54 29.17 8.74
C PHE A 182 -15.56 30.13 7.54
#